data_AF-A0A4U3FEX6-F1
#
_entry.id   AF-A0A4U3FEX6-F1
#
_cell.length_a   1.000
_cell.length_b   1.000
_cell.length_c   1.000
_cell.angle_alpha   90.00
_cell.angle_beta   90.00
_cell.angle_gamma   90.00
#
_symmetry.space_group_name_H-M   'P 1'
#
loop_
_entity.id
_entity.type
_entity.pdbx_description
1 polymer ?
#
loop_
_entity_poly.entity_id
_entity_poly.type
_entity_poly.pdbx_seq_one_letter_code
_entity_poly.pdbx_strand_id
1 'polypeptide(L)'
;MQWMLILGLIFALITAVFAVINVNPVQVNLYFNVVQVPLILLIIGCALLGGLIVGFYGIYRQYRLQREIKLLKAELAQAPVAGTPLTTSSVDNDPLKPMYTDNDTTATSFSNRK
;
A
#
# COMPACT_ATOMS: atom_id res chain seq x y z
N MET A 1 8.30 -17.86 8.24
CA MET A 1 9.26 -17.27 7.27
C MET A 1 10.41 -18.22 6.93
N GLN A 2 11.08 -18.84 7.90
CA GLN A 2 12.24 -19.72 7.63
C GLN A 2 11.89 -21.03 6.92
N TRP A 3 10.69 -21.56 7.14
CA TRP A 3 10.14 -22.72 6.42
C TRP A 3 10.03 -22.49 4.90
N MET A 4 9.79 -21.25 4.45
CA MET A 4 9.78 -20.93 3.01
C MET A 4 11.17 -21.04 2.38
N LEU A 5 12.25 -20.77 3.13
CA LEU A 5 13.62 -20.93 2.64
C LEU A 5 13.98 -22.41 2.49
N ILE A 6 13.66 -23.23 3.49
CA ILE A 6 13.88 -24.68 3.41
C ILE A 6 13.08 -25.30 2.25
N LEU A 7 11.80 -24.90 2.12
CA LEU A 7 10.93 -25.42 1.07
C LEU A 7 11.38 -24.93 -0.32
N GLY A 8 11.82 -23.68 -0.42
CA GLY A 8 12.40 -23.11 -1.63
C GLY A 8 13.70 -23.81 -2.05
N LEU A 9 14.56 -24.18 -1.09
CA LEU A 9 15.80 -24.92 -1.36
C LEU A 9 15.50 -26.32 -1.91
N ILE A 10 14.57 -27.04 -1.29
CA ILE A 10 14.14 -28.36 -1.77
C ILE A 10 13.53 -28.24 -3.17
N PHE A 11 12.68 -27.24 -3.40
CA PHE A 11 12.08 -26.98 -4.70
C PHE A 11 13.12 -26.63 -5.77
N ALA A 12 14.12 -25.81 -5.42
CA ALA A 12 15.22 -25.48 -6.31
C ALA A 12 16.05 -26.71 -6.68
N LEU A 13 16.32 -27.61 -5.73
CA LEU A 13 16.99 -28.89 -5.99
C LEU A 13 16.20 -29.75 -6.99
N ILE A 14 14.89 -29.89 -6.77
CA ILE A 14 14.00 -30.64 -7.67
C ILE A 14 14.01 -30.02 -9.07
N THR A 15 13.90 -28.70 -9.16
CA THR A 15 13.93 -27.95 -10.43
C THR A 15 15.26 -28.14 -11.16
N ALA A 16 16.38 -28.13 -10.43
CA ALA A 16 17.71 -28.36 -11.00
C ALA A 16 17.85 -29.78 -11.56
N VAL A 17 17.35 -30.80 -10.85
CA VAL A 17 17.35 -32.18 -11.32
C VAL A 17 16.50 -32.32 -12.59
N PHE A 18 15.30 -31.69 -12.63
CA PHE A 18 14.47 -31.67 -13.83
C PHE A 18 15.16 -30.97 -15.00
N ALA A 19 15.90 -29.89 -14.75
CA ALA A 19 16.64 -29.19 -15.79
C ALA A 19 17.77 -30.04 -16.39
N VAL A 20 18.44 -30.86 -15.59
CA VAL A 20 19.50 -31.76 -16.06
C VAL A 20 18.94 -32.97 -16.80
N ILE A 21 17.91 -33.63 -16.25
CA ILE A 21 17.34 -34.86 -16.85
C ILE A 21 16.57 -34.55 -18.14
N ASN A 22 15.89 -33.41 -18.19
CA ASN A 22 15.12 -32.99 -19.36
C ASN A 22 15.86 -31.95 -20.22
N VAL A 23 17.20 -31.95 -20.17
CA VAL A 23 18.04 -31.18 -21.11
C VAL A 23 18.03 -31.76 -22.53
N ASN A 24 17.02 -32.58 -22.85
CA ASN A 24 16.84 -33.16 -24.17
C ASN A 24 16.63 -32.02 -25.17
N PRO A 25 17.52 -31.88 -26.17
CA PRO A 25 17.41 -30.83 -27.17
C PRO A 25 16.18 -31.09 -28.03
N VAL A 26 15.25 -30.15 -28.03
CA VAL A 26 14.09 -30.16 -28.91
C VAL A 26 14.34 -29.19 -30.05
N GLN A 27 14.10 -29.67 -31.27
CA GLN A 27 14.19 -28.86 -32.48
C GLN A 27 13.02 -27.87 -32.48
N VAL A 28 13.33 -26.59 -32.30
CA VAL A 28 12.35 -25.52 -32.52
C VAL A 28 12.73 -24.78 -33.78
N ASN A 29 11.75 -24.68 -34.68
CA ASN A 29 11.86 -23.85 -35.86
C ASN A 29 11.53 -22.42 -35.44
N LEU A 30 12.57 -21.65 -35.10
CA LEU A 30 12.42 -20.21 -35.06
C LEU A 30 12.29 -19.78 -36.51
N TYR A 31 11.36 -18.89 -36.82
CA TYR A 31 10.97 -18.50 -38.19
C TYR A 31 12.13 -18.26 -39.19
N PHE A 32 13.34 -18.01 -38.69
CA PHE A 32 14.57 -17.79 -39.46
C PHE A 32 15.66 -18.87 -39.31
N ASN A 33 15.57 -19.78 -38.32
CA ASN A 33 16.58 -20.83 -38.10
C ASN A 33 16.06 -21.96 -37.17
N VAL A 34 16.50 -23.20 -37.41
CA VAL A 34 16.21 -24.33 -36.52
C VAL A 34 17.31 -24.43 -35.47
N VAL A 35 16.95 -24.21 -34.21
CA VAL A 35 17.90 -24.23 -33.09
C VAL A 35 17.54 -25.36 -32.13
N GLN A 36 18.57 -26.07 -31.66
CA GLN A 36 18.45 -27.10 -30.65
C GLN A 36 18.52 -26.47 -29.26
N VAL A 37 17.36 -26.29 -28.63
CA VAL A 37 17.28 -25.76 -27.27
C VAL A 37 16.59 -26.78 -26.35
N PRO A 38 16.98 -26.87 -25.07
CA PRO A 38 16.28 -27.68 -24.08
C PRO A 38 14.85 -27.19 -23.87
N LEU A 39 13.91 -28.12 -23.66
CA LEU A 39 12.48 -27.80 -23.52
C LEU A 39 12.18 -26.87 -22.32
N ILE A 40 12.89 -27.04 -21.20
CA ILE A 40 12.70 -26.22 -20.00
C ILE A 40 13.11 -24.76 -20.22
N LEU A 41 14.21 -24.53 -20.96
CA LEU A 41 14.67 -23.18 -21.32
C LEU A 41 13.63 -22.45 -22.16
N LEU A 42 12.95 -23.18 -23.05
CA LEU A 42 11.85 -22.64 -23.84
C LEU A 42 10.65 -22.24 -22.97
N ILE A 43 10.22 -23.09 -22.03
CA ILE A 43 9.08 -22.79 -21.13
C ILE A 43 9.40 -21.61 -20.22
N ILE A 44 10.58 -21.58 -19.62
CA ILE A 44 11.02 -20.47 -18.76
C ILE A 44 11.12 -19.19 -19.59
N GLY A 45 11.69 -19.24 -20.79
CA GLY A 45 11.78 -18.09 -21.69
C GLY A 45 10.41 -17.53 -22.07
N CYS A 46 9.48 -18.39 -22.47
CA CYS A 46 8.11 -18.01 -22.81
C CYS A 46 7.35 -17.45 -21.59
N ALA A 47 7.44 -18.10 -20.44
CA ALA A 47 6.81 -17.65 -19.21
C ALA A 47 7.36 -16.30 -18.73
N LEU A 48 8.68 -16.10 -18.84
CA LEU A 48 9.33 -14.84 -18.52
C LEU A 48 8.88 -13.74 -19.49
N LEU A 49 8.82 -14.01 -20.79
CA LEU A 49 8.32 -13.06 -21.78
C LEU A 49 6.86 -12.67 -21.50
N GLY A 50 5.99 -13.66 -21.25
CA GLY A 50 4.59 -13.42 -20.91
C GLY A 50 4.43 -12.62 -19.61
N GLY A 51 5.18 -12.98 -18.57
CA GLY A 51 5.22 -12.27 -17.30
C GLY A 51 5.71 -10.82 -17.45
N LEU A 52 6.71 -10.59 -18.31
CA LEU A 52 7.23 -9.26 -18.61
C LEU A 52 6.18 -8.38 -19.31
N ILE A 53 5.48 -8.93 -20.30
CA ILE A 53 4.38 -8.23 -20.99
C ILE A 53 3.27 -7.85 -20.02
N VAL A 54 2.83 -8.79 -19.18
CA VAL A 54 1.80 -8.54 -18.16
C VAL A 54 2.27 -7.53 -17.12
N GLY A 55 3.53 -7.63 -16.69
CA GLY A 55 4.16 -6.70 -15.75
C GLY A 55 4.19 -5.27 -16.29
N PHE A 56 4.66 -5.08 -17.51
CA PHE A 56 4.66 -3.77 -18.17
C PHE A 56 3.24 -3.22 -18.35
N TYR A 57 2.28 -4.06 -18.76
CA TYR A 57 0.88 -3.65 -18.87
C TYR A 57 0.29 -3.22 -17.51
N GLY A 58 0.61 -3.95 -16.44
CA GLY A 58 0.22 -3.61 -15.08
C GLY A 58 0.76 -2.25 -14.64
N ILE A 59 2.06 -2.00 -14.86
CA ILE A 59 2.71 -0.72 -14.55
C ILE A 59 2.08 0.42 -15.36
N TYR A 60 1.87 0.22 -16.66
CA TYR A 60 1.26 1.21 -17.54
C TYR A 60 -0.15 1.59 -17.09
N ARG A 61 -0.99 0.59 -16.81
CA ARG A 61 -2.34 0.78 -16.27
C ARG A 61 -2.27 1.56 -14.96
N GLN A 62 -1.43 1.14 -14.03
CA GLN A 62 -1.30 1.79 -12.73
C GLN A 62 -0.90 3.27 -12.86
N TYR A 63 0.01 3.59 -13.78
CA TYR A 63 0.41 4.97 -14.03
C TYR A 63 -0.76 5.84 -14.54
N ARG A 64 -1.59 5.31 -15.45
CA ARG A 64 -2.79 6.00 -15.94
C ARG A 64 -3.78 6.30 -14.82
N LEU A 65 -4.07 5.30 -13.99
CA LEU A 65 -4.97 5.46 -12.84
C LEU A 65 -4.44 6.51 -11.85
N GLN A 66 -3.14 6.52 -11.57
CA GLN A 66 -2.53 7.53 -10.70
C GLN A 66 -2.67 8.95 -11.27
N ARG A 67 -2.56 9.13 -12.59
CA ARG A 67 -2.79 10.43 -13.24
C ARG A 67 -4.24 10.87 -13.10
N GLU A 68 -5.20 9.99 -13.35
CA GLU A 68 -6.62 10.29 -13.17
C GLU A 68 -6.92 10.69 -11.73
N ILE A 69 -6.42 9.93 -10.74
CA ILE A 69 -6.56 10.27 -9.32
C ILE A 69 -5.98 11.66 -9.02
N LYS A 70 -4.83 12.02 -9.59
CA LYS A 70 -4.23 13.35 -9.39
C LYS A 70 -5.08 14.46 -10.02
N LEU A 71 -5.64 14.24 -11.21
CA LEU A 71 -6.51 15.20 -11.89
C LEU A 71 -7.82 15.41 -11.13
N LEU A 72 -8.51 14.33 -10.78
CA LEU A 72 -9.74 14.35 -9.98
C LEU A 72 -9.53 15.03 -8.62
N LYS A 73 -8.40 14.77 -7.94
CA LYS A 73 -8.05 15.45 -6.68
C LYS A 73 -7.78 16.95 -6.88
N ALA A 74 -7.17 17.34 -8.00
CA ALA A 74 -6.91 18.75 -8.30
C ALA A 74 -8.19 19.52 -8.64
N GLU A 75 -9.18 18.88 -9.25
CA GLU A 75 -10.52 19.46 -9.49
C GLU A 75 -11.30 19.63 -8.18
N LEU A 76 -11.28 18.64 -7.28
CA LEU A 76 -11.89 18.76 -5.95
C LEU A 76 -11.25 19.85 -5.09
N ALA A 77 -9.96 20.13 -5.28
CA ALA A 77 -9.26 21.22 -4.60
C ALA A 77 -9.58 22.62 -5.18
N GLN A 78 -10.06 22.68 -6.42
CA GLN A 78 -10.39 23.94 -7.12
C GLN A 78 -11.90 24.24 -7.13
N ALA A 79 -12.76 23.24 -6.93
CA ALA A 79 -14.17 23.46 -6.66
C ALA A 79 -14.30 24.10 -5.26
N PRO A 80 -14.78 25.35 -5.13
CA PRO A 80 -15.16 25.88 -3.84
C PRO A 80 -16.23 24.95 -3.29
N VAL A 81 -16.03 24.49 -2.05
CA VAL A 81 -16.95 23.61 -1.35
C VAL A 81 -18.29 24.35 -1.20
N ALA A 82 -19.18 24.20 -2.18
CA ALA A 82 -20.60 24.47 -2.05
C ALA A 82 -21.20 23.32 -1.24
N GLY A 83 -20.87 23.30 0.04
CA GLY A 83 -21.12 22.20 0.96
C GLY A 83 -20.68 22.61 2.34
N THR A 84 -21.44 23.53 2.91
CA THR A 84 -21.48 23.90 4.32
C THR A 84 -21.08 22.71 5.21
N PRO A 85 -19.97 22.78 5.98
CA PRO A 85 -19.94 22.10 7.25
C PRO A 85 -21.00 22.82 8.08
N LEU A 86 -22.16 22.19 8.21
CA LEU A 86 -23.17 22.57 9.18
C LEU A 86 -22.47 22.85 10.50
N THR A 87 -22.65 24.07 10.97
CA THR A 87 -22.49 24.53 12.35
C THR A 87 -22.33 23.38 13.36
N THR A 88 -21.09 23.03 13.68
CA THR A 88 -20.81 22.64 15.07
C THR A 88 -20.84 23.94 15.85
N SER A 89 -22.02 24.19 16.41
CA SER A 89 -22.33 25.13 17.45
C SER A 89 -21.07 25.65 18.15
N SER A 90 -20.82 26.95 17.97
CA SER A 90 -20.33 27.78 19.05
C SER A 90 -21.27 27.58 20.24
N VAL A 91 -21.02 26.53 21.04
CA VAL A 91 -21.41 26.52 22.44
C VAL A 91 -20.47 27.53 23.08
N ASP A 92 -20.93 28.77 22.96
CA ASP A 92 -20.77 29.84 23.92
C ASP A 92 -20.71 29.23 25.33
N ASN A 93 -19.51 29.04 25.85
CA ASN A 93 -19.31 28.65 27.23
C ASN A 93 -19.39 29.91 28.09
N ASP A 94 -20.56 30.53 28.21
CA ASP A 94 -21.00 31.21 29.43
C ASP A 94 -22.46 31.66 29.35
N PRO A 95 -23.39 31.02 30.07
CA PRO A 95 -24.45 31.82 30.68
C PRO A 95 -24.93 31.29 32.05
N LEU A 96 -24.04 30.80 32.92
CA LEU A 96 -24.45 30.45 34.29
C LEU A 96 -23.31 30.64 35.30
N LYS A 97 -23.03 31.93 35.53
CA LYS A 97 -22.60 32.50 36.82
C LYS A 97 -23.13 31.66 38.00
N PRO A 98 -22.27 30.99 38.81
CA PRO A 98 -22.74 30.37 40.03
C PRO A 98 -23.21 31.47 40.99
N MET A 99 -24.49 31.37 41.32
CA MET A 99 -25.21 32.19 42.28
C MET A 99 -24.65 31.92 43.67
N TYR A 100 -24.34 33.00 44.38
CA TYR A 100 -24.01 33.09 45.80
C TYR A 100 -24.47 31.91 46.67
N THR A 101 -23.53 31.27 47.37
CA THR A 101 -23.83 30.60 48.65
C THR A 101 -23.13 31.34 49.77
N ASP A 102 -23.95 32.06 50.50
CA ASP A 102 -23.73 32.48 51.88
C ASP A 102 -23.36 31.26 52.75
N ASN A 103 -22.29 31.36 53.51
CA ASN A 103 -22.36 31.05 54.95
C ASN A 103 -21.08 31.50 55.65
N ASP A 104 -21.26 32.59 56.41
CA ASP A 104 -20.55 32.90 57.65
C ASP A 104 -19.95 31.68 58.35
N THR A 105 -18.69 31.80 58.80
CA THR A 105 -18.32 31.60 60.20
C THR A 105 -16.89 32.16 60.41
N THR A 106 -16.86 33.40 60.86
CA THR A 106 -16.19 33.78 62.10
C THR A 106 -14.66 33.68 62.19
N ALA A 107 -14.12 34.85 62.47
CA ALA A 107 -13.02 35.11 63.40
C ALA A 107 -11.57 35.05 62.89
N THR A 108 -10.96 36.21 63.11
CA THR A 108 -9.62 36.41 63.64
C THR A 108 -8.47 36.15 62.66
N SER A 109 -7.90 37.20 62.06
CA SER A 109 -7.00 38.16 62.70
C SER A 109 -5.62 37.56 62.99
N PHE A 110 -4.64 38.15 62.30
CA PHE A 110 -3.23 38.25 62.67
C PHE A 110 -2.32 37.02 62.68
N SER A 111 -1.10 37.37 62.24
CA SER A 111 0.20 36.91 62.75
C SER A 111 0.80 35.73 61.99
N ASN A 112 1.74 35.97 61.07
CA ASN A 112 3.16 36.28 61.32
C ASN A 112 4.02 35.00 61.26
N ARG A 113 5.03 35.09 60.39
CA ARG A 113 6.37 34.48 60.48
C ARG A 113 6.49 33.11 61.16
N LYS A 114 6.99 32.14 60.40
CA LYS A 114 8.43 31.80 60.37
C LYS A 114 8.77 30.99 59.13
#